data_AF-E9I2Z2-F1
#
_entry.id   AF-E9I2Z2-F1
#
_cell.length_a   1.000
_cell.length_b   1.000
_cell.length_c   1.000
_cell.angle_alpha   90.00
_cell.angle_beta   90.00
_cell.angle_gamma   90.00
#
_symmetry.space_group_name_H-M   'P 1'
#
loop_
_entity.id
_entity.type
_entity.pdbx_description
1 polymer ?
#
loop_
_entity_poly.entity_id
_entity_poly.type
_entity_poly.pdbx_seq_one_letter_code
_entity_poly.pdbx_strand_id
1 'polypeptide(L)'
;ILRLGADPNAADSHGATPLHLVALNRGSVAQAQLLLEYGAHIDQTDNRSTTPLMLFQEWQSLLSQEWPDRIIDHALPLPLSCLAARVLRQSGIPFDDAEKVPLTLQTFIRRH
;
A
#
# COMPACT_ATOMS: atom_id res chain seq x y z
N ILE A 1 17.59 5.51 -5.98
CA ILE A 1 17.56 4.06 -6.30
C ILE A 1 16.31 3.63 -7.08
N LEU A 2 15.15 4.27 -6.93
CA LEU A 2 13.95 3.96 -7.73
C LEU A 2 14.21 4.05 -9.25
N ARG A 3 14.92 5.08 -9.71
CA ARG A 3 15.40 5.21 -11.12
C ARG A 3 16.38 4.12 -11.58
N LEU A 4 16.94 3.35 -10.65
CA LEU A 4 17.86 2.25 -10.92
C LEU A 4 17.14 0.89 -10.84
N GLY A 5 15.80 0.87 -10.80
CA GLY A 5 15.00 -0.35 -10.74
C GLY A 5 14.77 -0.88 -9.31
N ALA A 6 14.94 -0.05 -8.28
CA ALA A 6 14.57 -0.45 -6.93
C ALA A 6 13.05 -0.67 -6.84
N ASP A 7 12.66 -1.79 -6.25
CA ASP A 7 11.26 -2.14 -6.04
C ASP A 7 10.61 -1.15 -5.04
N PRO A 8 9.62 -0.35 -5.47
CA PRO A 8 8.92 0.59 -4.61
C PRO A 8 8.04 -0.09 -3.55
N ASN A 9 7.84 -1.41 -3.65
CA ASN A 9 7.04 -2.24 -2.74
C ASN A 9 7.89 -3.18 -1.88
N ALA A 10 9.22 -3.00 -1.90
CA ALA A 10 10.15 -3.78 -1.11
C ALA A 10 9.80 -3.70 0.39
N ALA A 11 9.36 -4.81 0.96
CA ALA A 11 9.04 -4.89 2.38
C ALA A 11 10.28 -5.18 3.23
N ASP A 12 10.40 -4.52 4.38
CA ASP A 12 11.41 -4.81 5.39
C ASP A 12 11.05 -6.07 6.22
N SER A 13 11.83 -6.35 7.28
CA SER A 13 11.57 -7.49 8.19
C SER A 13 10.21 -7.44 8.90
N HIS A 14 9.57 -6.26 8.97
CA HIS A 14 8.27 -6.04 9.58
C HIS A 14 7.14 -6.03 8.55
N GLY A 15 7.43 -6.29 7.28
CA GLY A 15 6.44 -6.15 6.20
C GLY A 15 6.24 -4.69 5.78
N ALA A 16 6.99 -3.75 6.35
CA ALA A 16 6.83 -2.32 6.06
C ALA A 16 7.46 -1.99 4.70
N THR A 17 6.62 -1.50 3.79
CA THR A 17 7.05 -0.97 2.49
C THR A 17 7.72 0.41 2.65
N PRO A 18 8.44 0.91 1.64
CA PRO A 18 9.02 2.26 1.69
C PRO A 18 7.96 3.33 1.96
N LEU A 19 6.70 3.10 1.53
CA LEU A 19 5.59 4.00 1.78
C LEU A 19 5.13 3.99 3.25
N HIS A 20 5.20 2.84 3.94
CA HIS A 20 5.01 2.79 5.40
C HIS A 20 6.09 3.59 6.12
N LEU A 21 7.35 3.46 5.70
CA LEU A 21 8.47 4.16 6.32
C LEU A 21 8.35 5.69 6.15
N VAL A 22 7.87 6.14 4.98
CA VAL A 22 7.53 7.56 4.75
C VAL A 22 6.42 8.01 5.69
N ALA A 23 5.37 7.21 5.89
CA ALA A 23 4.30 7.52 6.83
C ALA A 23 4.78 7.61 8.28
N LEU A 24 5.55 6.62 8.73
CA LEU A 24 6.04 6.54 10.12
C LEU A 24 7.02 7.67 10.46
N ASN A 25 7.88 8.06 9.52
CA ASN A 25 8.96 9.03 9.75
C ASN A 25 8.57 10.49 9.49
N ARG A 26 7.29 10.80 9.31
CA ARG A 26 6.84 12.15 8.86
C ARG A 26 7.50 12.57 7.55
N GLY A 27 7.71 11.61 6.64
CA GLY A 27 8.34 11.87 5.36
C GLY A 27 7.58 12.92 4.56
N SER A 28 8.27 13.55 3.60
CA SER A 28 7.66 14.59 2.79
C SER A 28 6.62 13.99 1.84
N VAL A 29 5.55 14.75 1.60
CA VAL A 29 4.59 14.54 0.52
C VAL A 29 5.26 14.18 -0.81
N ALA A 30 6.36 14.86 -1.14
CA ALA A 30 7.11 14.62 -2.37
C ALA A 30 7.74 13.21 -2.41
N GLN A 31 8.14 12.66 -1.26
CA GLN A 31 8.68 11.30 -1.18
C GLN A 31 7.56 10.26 -1.37
N ALA A 32 6.39 10.50 -0.78
CA ALA A 32 5.22 9.65 -0.99
C ALA A 32 4.76 9.66 -2.46
N GLN A 33 4.65 10.85 -3.06
CA GLN A 33 4.30 11.00 -4.47
C GLN A 33 5.30 10.30 -5.38
N LEU A 34 6.60 10.47 -5.14
CA LEU A 34 7.63 9.79 -5.93
C LEU A 34 7.51 8.26 -5.82
N LEU A 35 7.20 7.71 -4.65
CA LEU A 35 6.98 6.26 -4.51
C LEU A 35 5.74 5.79 -5.28
N LEU A 36 4.64 6.55 -5.18
CA LEU A 36 3.39 6.26 -5.88
C LEU A 36 3.55 6.32 -7.41
N GLU A 37 4.27 7.32 -7.93
CA GLU A 37 4.61 7.45 -9.35
C GLU A 37 5.39 6.25 -9.87
N TYR A 38 6.20 5.62 -9.02
CA TYR A 38 6.97 4.42 -9.37
C TYR A 38 6.17 3.12 -9.16
N GLY A 39 4.92 3.19 -8.70
CA GLY A 39 4.04 2.03 -8.52
C GLY A 39 4.00 1.47 -7.10
N ALA A 40 4.32 2.27 -6.07
CA ALA A 40 4.13 1.87 -4.69
C ALA A 40 2.64 1.62 -4.37
N HIS A 41 2.36 0.53 -3.65
CA HIS A 41 1.04 0.17 -3.17
C HIS A 41 0.75 0.87 -1.84
N ILE A 42 -0.30 1.70 -1.83
CA ILE A 42 -0.77 2.43 -0.64
C ILE A 42 -1.64 1.56 0.28
N ASP A 43 -2.05 0.40 -0.22
CA ASP A 43 -2.93 -0.57 0.44
C ASP A 43 -2.21 -1.86 0.85
N GLN A 44 -0.92 -2.01 0.53
CA GLN A 44 -0.13 -3.14 0.98
C GLN A 44 -0.02 -3.11 2.51
N THR A 45 -0.33 -4.22 3.17
CA THR A 45 -0.28 -4.32 4.63
C THR A 45 1.09 -4.75 5.13
N ASP A 46 1.54 -4.18 6.24
CA ASP A 46 2.64 -4.71 7.04
C ASP A 46 2.23 -5.97 7.84
N ASN A 47 3.16 -6.54 8.63
CA ASN A 47 2.90 -7.71 9.47
C ASN A 47 1.86 -7.45 10.58
N ARG A 48 1.52 -6.18 10.85
CA ARG A 48 0.48 -5.76 11.80
C ARG A 48 -0.85 -5.48 11.10
N SER A 49 -0.99 -5.84 9.82
CA SER A 49 -2.17 -5.50 9.00
C SER A 49 -2.43 -3.99 8.89
N THR A 50 -1.41 -3.17 9.11
CA THR A 50 -1.47 -1.71 8.95
C THR A 50 -1.13 -1.39 7.49
N THR A 51 -1.83 -0.45 6.88
CA THR A 51 -1.49 0.05 5.54
C THR A 51 -0.86 1.44 5.63
N PRO A 52 -0.06 1.86 4.63
CA PRO A 52 0.42 3.24 4.55
C PRO A 52 -0.73 4.24 4.60
N LEU A 53 -1.87 3.93 3.97
CA LEU A 53 -3.07 4.76 3.99
C LEU A 53 -3.60 4.97 5.42
N MET A 54 -3.69 3.92 6.23
CA MET A 54 -4.15 4.02 7.62
C MET A 54 -3.26 4.97 8.42
N LEU A 55 -1.94 4.87 8.23
CA LEU A 55 -1.00 5.77 8.86
C LEU A 55 -1.24 7.21 8.38
N PHE A 56 -1.34 7.48 7.07
CA PHE A 56 -1.60 8.85 6.60
C PHE A 56 -2.91 9.45 7.16
N GLN A 57 -3.97 8.66 7.28
CA GLN A 57 -5.24 9.07 7.88
C GLN A 57 -5.12 9.33 9.39
N GLU A 58 -4.38 8.50 10.11
CA GLU A 58 -4.10 8.72 11.53
C GLU A 58 -3.41 10.08 11.74
N TRP A 59 -2.48 10.44 10.86
CA TRP A 59 -1.78 11.72 10.92
C TRP A 59 -2.69 12.91 10.63
N GLN A 60 -3.60 12.77 9.66
CA GLN A 60 -4.63 13.76 9.37
C GLN A 60 -5.50 14.07 10.60
N SER A 61 -5.74 13.07 11.46
CA SER A 61 -6.48 13.26 12.72
C SER A 61 -5.66 13.89 13.84
N LEU A 62 -4.33 13.69 13.84
CA LEU A 62 -3.43 14.07 14.94
C LEU A 62 -2.77 15.45 14.76
N LEU A 63 -2.58 15.93 13.53
CA LEU A 63 -1.88 17.17 13.25
C LEU A 63 -2.74 18.06 12.36
N SER A 64 -3.06 19.27 12.82
CA SER A 64 -3.66 20.36 12.02
C SER A 64 -2.74 20.89 10.90
N GLN A 65 -1.75 20.09 10.47
CA GLN A 65 -0.78 20.40 9.44
C GLN A 65 -0.98 19.43 8.28
N GLU A 66 -1.32 19.99 7.13
CA GLU A 66 -1.89 19.29 5.98
C GLU A 66 -0.87 18.35 5.33
N TRP A 67 -1.04 17.05 5.50
CA TRP A 67 -0.82 16.18 4.35
C TRP A 67 -1.89 16.57 3.33
N PRO A 68 -1.51 17.02 2.12
CA PRO A 68 -2.48 17.53 1.18
C PRO A 68 -3.44 16.40 0.86
N ASP A 69 -4.74 16.66 1.04
CA ASP A 69 -5.82 15.74 0.69
C ASP A 69 -5.58 15.13 -0.69
N ARG A 70 -4.94 15.85 -1.62
CA ARG A 70 -4.46 15.34 -2.92
C ARG A 70 -3.75 13.99 -2.90
N ILE A 71 -2.95 13.61 -1.90
CA ILE A 71 -2.35 12.27 -1.86
C ILE A 71 -3.40 11.18 -1.59
N ILE A 72 -4.40 11.51 -0.78
CA ILE A 72 -5.48 10.62 -0.33
C ILE A 72 -6.66 10.63 -1.32
N ASP A 73 -6.86 11.76 -1.99
CA ASP A 73 -8.07 12.16 -2.74
C ASP A 73 -7.86 12.13 -4.26
N HIS A 74 -6.61 12.10 -4.74
CA HIS A 74 -6.36 11.40 -5.98
C HIS A 74 -6.74 9.96 -5.71
N ALA A 75 -7.97 9.61 -6.11
CA ALA A 75 -8.38 8.28 -6.51
C ALA A 75 -7.36 7.79 -7.54
N LEU A 76 -6.20 7.39 -7.03
CA LEU A 76 -5.11 6.81 -7.74
C LEU A 76 -5.70 5.55 -8.37
N PRO A 77 -5.42 5.28 -9.64
CA PRO A 77 -5.83 4.03 -10.25
C PRO A 77 -5.08 2.93 -9.49
N LEU A 78 -5.66 2.46 -8.38
CA LEU A 78 -5.41 1.13 -7.89
C LEU A 78 -5.60 0.28 -9.14
N PRO A 79 -4.53 -0.35 -9.66
CA PRO A 79 -4.70 -1.20 -10.81
C PRO A 79 -5.81 -2.18 -10.45
N LEU A 80 -6.66 -2.53 -11.42
CA LEU A 80 -7.86 -3.33 -11.17
C LEU A 80 -7.56 -4.57 -10.31
N SER A 81 -6.34 -5.10 -10.43
CA SER A 81 -5.76 -6.14 -9.56
C SER A 81 -5.77 -5.80 -8.07
N CYS A 82 -5.29 -4.63 -7.64
CA CYS A 82 -5.28 -4.21 -6.22
C CYS A 82 -6.70 -4.05 -5.68
N LEU A 83 -7.58 -3.40 -6.46
CA LEU A 83 -8.98 -3.25 -6.07
C LEU A 83 -9.68 -4.62 -5.94
N ALA A 84 -9.45 -5.51 -6.89
CA ALA A 84 -9.99 -6.87 -6.85
C ALA A 84 -9.46 -7.66 -5.64
N ALA A 85 -8.16 -7.62 -5.38
CA ALA A 85 -7.54 -8.27 -4.22
C ALA A 85 -8.15 -7.77 -2.91
N ARG A 86 -8.32 -6.45 -2.78
CA ARG A 86 -8.94 -5.83 -1.60
C ARG A 86 -10.38 -6.28 -1.40
N VAL A 87 -11.21 -6.26 -2.44
CA VAL A 87 -12.61 -6.68 -2.36
C VAL A 87 -12.73 -8.15 -1.99
N LEU A 88 -11.87 -9.02 -2.53
CA LEU A 88 -11.84 -10.44 -2.21
C LEU A 88 -11.57 -10.67 -0.71
N ARG A 89 -10.57 -9.97 -0.14
CA ARG A 89 -10.29 -10.06 1.31
C ARG A 89 -11.42 -9.51 2.17
N GLN A 90 -11.92 -8.32 1.84
CA GLN A 90 -12.96 -7.65 2.63
C GLN A 90 -14.28 -8.42 2.61
N SER A 91 -14.58 -9.08 1.49
CA SER A 91 -15.81 -9.86 1.31
C SER A 91 -15.69 -11.29 1.85
N GLY A 92 -14.52 -11.70 2.36
CA GLY A 92 -14.27 -13.05 2.87
C GLY A 92 -14.42 -14.14 1.80
N ILE A 93 -14.22 -13.81 0.53
CA ILE A 93 -14.35 -14.77 -0.57
C ILE A 93 -13.14 -15.70 -0.52
N PRO A 94 -13.31 -17.03 -0.45
CA PRO A 94 -12.19 -17.96 -0.37
C PRO A 94 -11.37 -17.95 -1.67
N PHE A 95 -10.06 -17.72 -1.55
CA PHE A 95 -9.11 -17.66 -2.67
C PHE A 95 -7.91 -18.61 -2.50
N ASP A 96 -7.89 -19.46 -1.47
CA ASP A 96 -6.77 -20.36 -1.15
C ASP A 96 -6.76 -21.67 -1.98
N ASP A 97 -7.75 -21.85 -2.85
CA ASP A 97 -7.92 -23.04 -3.69
C ASP A 97 -6.88 -23.05 -4.83
N ALA A 98 -5.80 -23.82 -4.68
CA ALA A 98 -4.67 -23.85 -5.63
C ALA A 98 -5.05 -24.36 -7.03
N GLU A 99 -6.15 -25.10 -7.16
CA GLU A 99 -6.70 -25.54 -8.45
C GLU A 99 -7.42 -24.40 -9.21
N LYS A 100 -7.94 -23.39 -8.50
CA LYS A 100 -8.72 -22.29 -9.09
C LYS A 100 -7.94 -20.99 -9.17
N VAL A 101 -7.00 -20.77 -8.25
CA VAL A 101 -6.23 -19.53 -8.10
C VAL A 101 -4.74 -19.87 -8.01
N PRO A 102 -3.90 -19.38 -8.94
CA PRO A 102 -2.44 -19.61 -8.89
C PRO A 102 -1.82 -19.06 -7.60
N LEU A 103 -0.79 -19.73 -7.07
CA LEU A 103 -0.10 -19.31 -5.83
C LEU A 103 0.44 -17.87 -5.88
N THR A 104 0.87 -17.41 -7.06
CA THR A 104 1.30 -16.02 -7.28
C THR A 104 0.17 -15.02 -7.05
N LEU A 105 -1.05 -15.37 -7.45
CA LEU A 105 -2.23 -14.54 -7.22
C LEU A 105 -2.72 -14.65 -5.77
N GLN A 106 -2.64 -15.83 -5.15
CA GLN A 106 -2.93 -15.99 -3.72
C GLN A 106 -2.00 -15.13 -2.85
N THR A 107 -0.70 -15.19 -3.12
CA THR A 107 0.29 -14.37 -2.40
C THR A 107 0.10 -12.87 -2.64
N PHE A 108 -0.33 -12.47 -3.84
CA PHE A 108 -0.72 -11.10 -4.13
C PHE A 108 -1.96 -10.68 -3.32
N ILE A 109 -3.03 -11.49 -3.30
CA ILE A 109 -4.26 -11.20 -2.56
C ILE A 109 -3.99 -11.12 -1.04
N ARG A 110 -3.12 -11.99 -0.49
CA ARG A 110 -2.75 -11.99 0.94
C ARG A 110 -2.00 -10.74 1.39
N ARG A 111 -1.39 -9.99 0.46
CA ARG A 111 -0.61 -8.76 0.76
C ARG A 111 -1.45 -7.48 0.78
N HIS A 112 -2.67 -7.54 0.24
CA HIS A 112 -3.72 -6.53 0.37
C HIS A 112 -4.59 -6.91 1.55
#